data_AF-A0ABD5VPW2-F1
#
_entry.id   AF-A0ABD5VPW2-F1
#
_cell.length_a   1.000
_cell.length_b   1.000
_cell.length_c   1.000
_cell.angle_alpha   90.00
_cell.angle_beta   90.00
_cell.angle_gamma   90.00
#
_symmetry.space_group_name_H-M   'P 1'
#
loop_
_entity.id
_entity.type
_entity.pdbx_description
1 polymer ?
#
loop_
_entity_poly.entity_id
_entity_poly.type
_entity_poly.pdbx_seq_one_letter_code
_entity_poly.pdbx_strand_id
1 'polypeptide(L)'
;MYAAFNWFVASLGFEAGYLAAFALYWAGWCLLLPAVVLGGVRGIRDLFREHEPRFGDRKLLTIGLLTWGPVVVFFVRFLPGVTDATVPVILVSVAVGVIIGVTEEVLWRGTFVRSFPESAWLGYVYPSVGFALWHVAPQSTSPNPMPGGVYSFILYSLLLGLSLGYYSWQTKSIRWATIIHVVHDSLGLPGFAWVGILTSQLP
;
A
#
# COMPACT_ATOMS: atom_id res chain seq x y z
N MET A 1 -14.03 6.88 1.56
CA MET A 1 -12.86 7.64 1.04
C MET A 1 -13.12 8.37 -0.27
N TYR A 2 -13.84 7.82 -1.26
CA TYR A 2 -14.14 8.53 -2.52
C TYR A 2 -14.67 9.96 -2.32
N ALA A 3 -15.71 10.12 -1.50
CA ALA A 3 -16.27 11.43 -1.18
C ALA A 3 -15.25 12.35 -0.47
N ALA A 4 -14.41 11.79 0.40
CA ALA A 4 -13.38 12.56 1.10
C ALA A 4 -12.33 13.11 0.12
N PHE A 5 -11.85 12.30 -0.83
CA PHE A 5 -10.92 12.75 -1.87
C PHE A 5 -11.52 13.90 -2.68
N ASN A 6 -12.74 13.72 -3.21
CA ASN A 6 -13.41 14.76 -4.00
C ASN A 6 -13.66 16.03 -3.18
N TRP A 7 -14.14 15.90 -1.94
CA TRP A 7 -14.43 17.04 -1.08
C TRP A 7 -13.17 17.81 -0.67
N PHE A 8 -12.11 17.12 -0.26
CA PHE A 8 -10.86 17.78 0.12
C PHE A 8 -10.20 18.47 -1.07
N VAL A 9 -10.15 17.82 -2.25
CA VAL A 9 -9.61 18.44 -3.46
C VAL A 9 -10.42 19.67 -3.88
N ALA A 10 -11.75 19.58 -3.82
CA ALA A 10 -12.62 20.72 -4.13
C ALA A 10 -12.47 21.89 -3.14
N SER A 11 -12.18 21.59 -1.87
CA SER A 11 -12.15 22.60 -0.80
C SER A 11 -10.77 23.22 -0.57
N LEU A 12 -9.69 22.45 -0.77
CA LEU A 12 -8.32 22.83 -0.42
C LEU A 12 -7.41 22.97 -1.65
N GLY A 13 -7.94 22.72 -2.85
CA GLY A 13 -7.14 22.55 -4.06
C GLY A 13 -6.53 21.15 -4.15
N PHE A 14 -5.93 20.84 -5.31
CA PHE A 14 -5.46 19.49 -5.60
C PHE A 14 -4.37 19.01 -4.63
N GLU A 15 -3.27 19.75 -4.49
CA GLU A 15 -2.11 19.30 -3.70
C GLU A 15 -2.47 19.04 -2.23
N ALA A 16 -3.00 20.06 -1.55
CA ALA A 16 -3.37 19.97 -0.13
C ALA A 16 -4.56 19.03 0.10
N GLY A 17 -5.55 19.05 -0.79
CA GLY A 17 -6.73 18.20 -0.67
C GLY A 17 -6.40 16.72 -0.85
N TYR A 18 -5.54 16.39 -1.81
CA TYR A 18 -5.10 15.02 -2.07
C TYR A 18 -4.27 14.48 -0.90
N LEU A 19 -3.34 15.28 -0.37
CA LEU A 19 -2.58 14.93 0.83
C LEU A 19 -3.47 14.74 2.07
N ALA A 20 -4.44 15.64 2.29
CA ALA A 20 -5.37 15.55 3.42
C ALA A 20 -6.22 14.27 3.36
N ALA A 21 -6.70 13.89 2.17
CA ALA A 21 -7.45 12.66 1.97
C ALA A 21 -6.59 11.41 2.27
N PHE A 22 -5.32 11.41 1.84
CA PHE A 22 -4.38 10.34 2.18
C PHE A 22 -4.05 10.30 3.68
N ALA A 23 -3.84 11.44 4.31
CA ALA A 23 -3.59 11.51 5.75
C ALA A 23 -4.77 10.94 6.55
N LEU A 24 -6.01 11.27 6.17
CA LEU A 24 -7.21 10.68 6.76
C LEU A 24 -7.25 9.16 6.58
N TYR A 25 -6.86 8.66 5.41
CA TYR A 25 -6.81 7.23 5.16
C TYR A 25 -5.70 6.54 5.97
N TRP A 26 -4.45 6.98 5.88
CA TRP A 26 -3.34 6.33 6.58
C TRP A 26 -3.45 6.42 8.11
N ALA A 27 -3.73 7.60 8.65
CA ALA A 27 -3.83 7.77 10.10
C ALA A 27 -5.15 7.21 10.66
N GLY A 28 -6.27 7.48 10.00
CA GLY A 28 -7.59 7.07 10.46
C GLY A 28 -7.90 5.60 10.17
N TRP A 29 -7.93 5.24 8.89
CA TRP A 29 -8.31 3.89 8.47
C TRP A 29 -7.19 2.88 8.68
N CYS A 30 -5.95 3.23 8.39
CA CYS A 30 -4.86 2.26 8.39
C CYS A 30 -4.15 2.08 9.73
N LEU A 31 -4.26 3.04 10.66
CA LEU A 31 -3.61 2.95 11.96
C LEU A 31 -4.60 3.01 13.12
N LEU A 32 -5.43 4.05 13.20
CA LEU A 32 -6.34 4.24 14.34
C LEU A 32 -7.38 3.11 14.41
N LEU A 33 -8.04 2.77 13.30
CA LEU A 33 -9.01 1.68 13.28
C LEU A 33 -8.36 0.33 13.66
N PRO A 34 -7.25 -0.12 13.05
CA PRO A 34 -6.52 -1.30 13.50
C PRO A 34 -6.09 -1.24 14.97
N ALA A 35 -5.66 -0.09 15.47
CA ALA A 35 -5.30 0.04 16.88
C ALA A 35 -6.51 -0.19 17.78
N VAL A 36 -7.69 0.32 17.43
CA VAL A 36 -8.93 0.07 18.19
C VAL A 36 -9.32 -1.41 18.14
N VAL A 37 -9.29 -2.03 16.94
CA VAL A 37 -9.69 -3.43 16.75
C VAL A 37 -8.72 -4.40 17.42
N LEU A 38 -7.43 -4.13 17.38
CA LEU A 38 -6.37 -5.04 17.84
C LEU A 38 -5.92 -4.80 19.29
N GLY A 39 -6.56 -3.90 20.03
CA GLY A 39 -6.22 -3.62 21.43
C GLY A 39 -4.96 -2.74 21.61
N GLY A 40 -4.72 -1.83 20.67
CA GLY A 40 -3.71 -0.79 20.70
C GLY A 40 -2.43 -1.11 19.93
N VAL A 41 -1.39 -0.30 20.17
CA VAL A 41 -0.08 -0.40 19.46
C VAL A 41 0.59 -1.76 19.67
N ARG A 42 0.37 -2.42 20.80
CA ARG A 42 0.90 -3.76 21.06
C ARG A 42 0.31 -4.80 20.10
N GLY A 43 -0.99 -4.74 19.84
CA GLY A 43 -1.66 -5.60 18.86
C GLY A 43 -1.12 -5.39 17.45
N ILE A 44 -0.90 -4.13 17.05
CA ILE A 44 -0.28 -3.81 15.75
C ILE A 44 1.14 -4.39 15.65
N ARG A 45 1.97 -4.21 16.69
CA ARG A 45 3.35 -4.73 16.69
C ARG A 45 3.40 -6.25 16.61
N ASP A 46 2.42 -6.94 17.18
CA ASP A 46 2.33 -8.40 17.17
C ASP A 46 2.12 -8.96 15.74
N LEU A 47 1.48 -8.19 14.84
CA LEU A 47 1.29 -8.55 13.43
C LEU A 47 2.61 -8.79 12.69
N PHE A 48 3.70 -8.17 13.14
CA PHE A 48 5.03 -8.29 12.52
C PHE A 48 5.84 -9.47 13.05
N ARG A 49 5.33 -10.20 14.05
CA ARG A 49 5.98 -11.40 14.56
C ARG A 49 5.68 -12.58 13.63
N GLU A 50 6.68 -13.39 13.40
CA GLU A 50 6.54 -14.65 12.66
C GLU A 50 6.17 -15.73 13.68
N HIS A 51 4.95 -16.23 13.60
CA HIS A 51 4.45 -17.32 14.46
C HIS A 51 4.58 -18.69 13.79
N GLU A 52 4.70 -18.68 12.47
CA GLU A 52 4.80 -19.84 11.59
C GLU A 52 6.13 -19.83 10.81
N PRO A 53 6.51 -20.93 10.14
CA PRO A 53 7.67 -20.96 9.26
C PRO A 53 7.66 -19.78 8.27
N ARG A 54 8.79 -19.08 8.19
CA ARG A 54 8.94 -17.79 7.49
C ARG A 54 8.34 -17.71 6.07
N PHE A 55 8.25 -18.81 5.33
CA PHE A 55 7.68 -18.84 3.98
C PHE A 55 6.60 -19.92 3.78
N GLY A 56 6.09 -20.50 4.87
CA GLY A 56 5.19 -21.65 4.86
C GLY A 56 5.77 -22.88 4.14
N ASP A 57 4.90 -23.82 3.81
CA ASP A 57 5.30 -25.10 3.19
C ASP A 57 5.69 -24.97 1.71
N ARG A 58 5.24 -23.90 1.04
CA ARG A 58 5.45 -23.66 -0.39
C ARG A 58 6.40 -22.50 -0.64
N LYS A 59 7.62 -22.59 -0.10
CA LYS A 59 8.61 -21.51 -0.11
C LYS A 59 8.81 -20.82 -1.47
N LEU A 60 8.97 -21.58 -2.55
CA LEU A 60 9.21 -20.99 -3.89
C LEU A 60 8.00 -20.21 -4.41
N LEU A 61 6.80 -20.73 -4.20
CA LEU A 61 5.56 -20.03 -4.54
C LEU A 61 5.45 -18.73 -3.73
N THR A 62 5.68 -18.80 -2.41
CA THR A 62 5.63 -17.64 -1.52
C THR A 62 6.62 -16.56 -1.95
N ILE A 63 7.86 -16.94 -2.28
CA ILE A 63 8.88 -16.00 -2.77
C ILE A 63 8.44 -15.40 -4.11
N GLY A 64 7.98 -16.20 -5.07
CA GLY A 64 7.51 -15.70 -6.37
C GLY A 64 6.34 -14.72 -6.23
N LEU A 65 5.37 -15.03 -5.37
CA LEU A 65 4.24 -14.15 -5.08
C LEU A 65 4.68 -12.84 -4.40
N LEU A 66 5.67 -12.90 -3.51
CA LEU A 66 6.22 -11.70 -2.89
C LEU A 66 7.01 -10.84 -3.89
N THR A 67 7.78 -11.41 -4.81
CA THR A 67 8.77 -10.62 -5.56
C THR A 67 8.29 -10.14 -6.94
N TRP A 68 7.26 -10.74 -7.54
CA TRP A 68 6.86 -10.36 -8.90
C TRP A 68 6.44 -8.88 -9.02
N GLY A 69 5.73 -8.34 -8.02
CA GLY A 69 5.26 -6.95 -8.01
C GLY A 69 6.42 -5.95 -8.10
N PRO A 70 7.36 -5.94 -7.13
CA PRO A 70 8.57 -5.11 -7.19
C PRO A 70 9.37 -5.29 -8.48
N VAL A 71 9.51 -6.52 -9.00
CA VAL A 71 10.22 -6.78 -10.26
C VAL A 71 9.54 -6.07 -11.42
N VAL A 72 8.21 -6.16 -11.53
CA VAL A 72 7.45 -5.47 -12.58
C VAL A 72 7.61 -3.95 -12.46
N VAL A 73 7.44 -3.38 -11.26
CA VAL A 73 7.57 -1.93 -11.05
C VAL A 73 9.01 -1.45 -11.30
N PHE A 74 10.01 -2.26 -10.95
CA PHE A 74 11.40 -1.95 -11.24
C PHE A 74 11.62 -1.73 -12.75
N PHE A 75 11.16 -2.65 -13.59
CA PHE A 75 11.37 -2.54 -15.04
C PHE A 75 10.46 -1.50 -15.72
N VAL A 76 9.23 -1.32 -15.23
CA VAL A 76 8.24 -0.45 -15.89
C VAL A 76 8.31 1.01 -15.41
N ARG A 77 8.74 1.26 -14.17
CA ARG A 77 8.76 2.60 -13.56
C ARG A 77 10.13 3.04 -13.11
N PHE A 78 10.82 2.23 -12.31
CA PHE A 78 12.09 2.64 -11.72
C PHE A 78 13.18 2.82 -12.78
N LEU A 79 13.46 1.78 -13.57
CA LEU A 79 14.55 1.80 -14.55
C LEU A 79 14.39 2.91 -15.60
N PRO A 80 13.18 3.18 -16.15
CA PRO A 80 13.00 4.32 -17.06
C PRO A 80 13.08 5.70 -16.39
N GLY A 81 12.76 5.81 -15.09
CA GLY A 81 12.64 7.10 -14.39
C GLY A 81 13.81 7.47 -13.48
N VAL A 82 14.70 6.53 -13.14
CA VAL A 82 15.76 6.74 -12.14
C VAL A 82 16.82 7.75 -12.60
N THR A 83 17.06 7.88 -13.90
CA THR A 83 18.03 8.85 -14.44
C THR A 83 17.57 10.29 -14.25
N ASP A 84 16.26 10.52 -14.17
CA ASP A 84 15.66 11.83 -13.92
C ASP A 84 15.41 12.08 -12.42
N ALA A 85 15.61 11.05 -11.58
CA ALA A 85 15.34 11.14 -10.16
C ALA A 85 16.48 11.85 -9.42
N THR A 86 16.15 12.99 -8.82
CA THR A 86 17.07 13.68 -7.90
C THR A 86 17.12 12.96 -6.55
N VAL A 87 18.14 13.25 -5.73
CA VAL A 87 18.23 12.69 -4.37
C VAL A 87 16.96 12.96 -3.53
N PRO A 88 16.38 14.18 -3.54
CA PRO A 88 15.08 14.42 -2.88
C PRO A 88 13.96 13.51 -3.39
N VAL A 89 13.85 13.27 -4.70
CA VAL A 89 12.83 12.38 -5.27
C VAL A 89 12.99 10.96 -4.72
N ILE A 90 14.21 10.45 -4.65
CA ILE A 90 14.49 9.10 -4.11
C ILE A 90 14.13 9.04 -2.62
N LEU A 91 14.57 10.01 -1.82
CA LEU A 91 14.31 10.04 -0.37
C LEU A 91 12.81 10.14 -0.07
N VAL A 92 12.09 11.02 -0.78
CA VAL A 92 10.64 11.14 -0.63
C VAL A 92 9.94 9.87 -1.11
N SER A 93 10.42 9.23 -2.18
CA SER A 93 9.85 7.96 -2.65
C SER A 93 9.98 6.85 -1.61
N VAL A 94 11.13 6.73 -0.96
CA VAL A 94 11.34 5.78 0.14
C VAL A 94 10.45 6.11 1.33
N ALA A 95 10.36 7.38 1.73
CA ALA A 95 9.51 7.79 2.85
C ALA A 95 8.03 7.48 2.59
N VAL A 96 7.53 7.80 1.40
CA VAL A 96 6.16 7.50 0.97
C VAL A 96 5.93 5.99 0.90
N GLY A 97 6.87 5.24 0.31
CA GLY A 97 6.79 3.78 0.25
C GLY A 97 6.74 3.14 1.64
N VAL A 98 7.51 3.64 2.61
CA VAL A 98 7.43 3.19 4.01
C VAL A 98 6.07 3.48 4.62
N ILE A 99 5.54 4.70 4.44
CA ILE A 99 4.22 5.07 4.97
C ILE A 99 3.13 4.17 4.38
N ILE A 100 3.07 4.03 3.05
CA ILE A 100 2.05 3.22 2.38
C ILE A 100 2.20 1.76 2.78
N GLY A 101 3.38 1.17 2.54
CA GLY A 101 3.62 -0.24 2.80
C GLY A 101 3.38 -0.63 4.26
N VAL A 102 3.77 0.18 5.24
CA VAL A 102 3.50 -0.15 6.65
C VAL A 102 2.02 0.01 6.99
N THR A 103 1.42 1.15 6.68
CA THR A 103 0.05 1.45 7.13
C THR A 103 -0.97 0.54 6.45
N GLU A 104 -0.85 0.34 5.14
CA GLU A 104 -1.80 -0.47 4.38
C GLU A 104 -1.70 -1.95 4.71
N GLU A 105 -0.51 -2.48 4.97
CA GLU A 105 -0.37 -3.89 5.40
C GLU A 105 -0.96 -4.13 6.79
N VAL A 106 -0.86 -3.16 7.70
CA VAL A 106 -1.51 -3.24 9.03
C VAL A 106 -3.03 -3.38 8.88
N LEU A 107 -3.65 -2.58 8.01
CA LEU A 107 -5.08 -2.67 7.76
C LEU A 107 -5.44 -3.93 6.97
N TRP A 108 -5.00 -4.01 5.72
CA TRP A 108 -5.55 -4.95 4.75
C TRP A 108 -5.12 -6.39 5.03
N ARG A 109 -3.90 -6.63 5.51
CA ARG A 109 -3.42 -7.99 5.75
C ARG A 109 -3.49 -8.31 7.24
N GLY A 110 -2.90 -7.45 8.08
CA GLY A 110 -2.72 -7.73 9.50
C GLY A 110 -4.05 -7.81 10.25
N THR A 111 -4.89 -6.78 10.14
CA THR A 111 -6.14 -6.69 10.90
C THR A 111 -7.10 -7.82 10.54
N PHE A 112 -7.26 -8.11 9.25
CA PHE A 112 -8.16 -9.16 8.78
C PHE A 112 -7.65 -10.57 9.09
N VAL A 113 -6.37 -10.86 8.85
CA VAL A 113 -5.77 -12.17 9.20
C VAL A 113 -5.90 -12.45 10.70
N ARG A 114 -5.70 -11.43 11.54
CA ARG A 114 -5.81 -11.57 13.00
C ARG A 114 -7.26 -11.71 13.48
N SER A 115 -8.19 -10.99 12.85
CA SER A 115 -9.61 -11.01 13.25
C SER A 115 -10.35 -12.25 12.75
N PHE A 116 -9.92 -12.82 11.63
CA PHE A 116 -10.59 -13.96 10.98
C PHE A 116 -9.61 -15.09 10.62
N PRO A 117 -8.88 -15.66 11.60
CA PRO A 117 -7.76 -16.57 11.33
C PRO A 117 -8.17 -17.91 10.70
N GLU A 118 -9.45 -18.26 10.75
CA GLU A 118 -10.02 -19.51 10.25
C GLU A 118 -10.84 -19.35 8.96
N SER A 119 -11.11 -18.11 8.52
CA SER A 119 -11.86 -17.84 7.30
C SER A 119 -10.93 -17.27 6.22
N ALA A 120 -10.56 -18.10 5.24
CA ALA A 120 -9.76 -17.64 4.09
C ALA A 120 -10.50 -16.57 3.27
N TRP A 121 -11.83 -16.59 3.26
CA TRP A 121 -12.60 -15.52 2.63
C TRP A 121 -12.38 -14.19 3.36
N LEU A 122 -12.67 -14.11 4.66
CA LEU A 122 -12.63 -12.84 5.41
C LEU A 122 -11.21 -12.39 5.76
N GLY A 123 -10.29 -13.32 6.00
CA GLY A 123 -8.91 -13.04 6.39
C GLY A 123 -7.96 -12.80 5.22
N TYR A 124 -8.36 -13.14 3.99
CA TYR A 124 -7.47 -13.10 2.83
C TYR A 124 -8.12 -12.55 1.54
N VAL A 125 -9.19 -13.18 1.04
CA VAL A 125 -9.75 -12.79 -0.27
C VAL A 125 -10.49 -11.46 -0.19
N TYR A 126 -11.41 -11.31 0.79
CA TYR A 126 -12.17 -10.10 1.03
C TYR A 126 -11.29 -8.85 1.17
N PRO A 127 -10.25 -8.83 2.03
CA PRO A 127 -9.40 -7.64 2.13
C PRO A 127 -8.57 -7.37 0.87
N SER A 128 -8.21 -8.39 0.09
CA SER A 128 -7.51 -8.19 -1.18
C SER A 128 -8.41 -7.48 -2.21
N VAL A 129 -9.69 -7.85 -2.25
CA VAL A 129 -10.69 -7.17 -3.08
C VAL A 129 -10.95 -5.74 -2.57
N GLY A 130 -11.07 -5.57 -1.25
CA GLY A 130 -11.22 -4.25 -0.62
C GLY A 130 -10.05 -3.32 -0.92
N PHE A 131 -8.81 -3.83 -0.81
CA PHE A 131 -7.59 -3.14 -1.18
C PHE A 131 -7.63 -2.67 -2.64
N ALA A 132 -7.97 -3.57 -3.57
CA ALA A 132 -8.08 -3.23 -4.99
C ALA A 132 -9.12 -2.13 -5.25
N LEU A 133 -10.34 -2.30 -4.72
CA LEU A 133 -11.44 -1.37 -4.93
C LEU A 133 -11.24 -0.02 -4.23
N TRP A 134 -10.52 0.01 -3.12
CA TRP A 134 -10.20 1.27 -2.43
C TRP A 134 -9.49 2.27 -3.36
N HIS A 135 -8.67 1.79 -4.30
CA HIS A 135 -7.95 2.64 -5.24
C HIS A 135 -8.87 3.46 -6.17
N VAL A 136 -10.16 3.10 -6.31
CA VAL A 136 -11.15 3.96 -6.99
C VAL A 136 -11.20 5.36 -6.36
N ALA A 137 -10.98 5.48 -5.05
CA ALA A 137 -11.03 6.75 -4.34
C ALA A 137 -9.95 7.75 -4.79
N PRO A 138 -8.62 7.47 -4.65
CA PRO A 138 -7.60 8.39 -5.12
C PRO A 138 -7.64 8.61 -6.64
N GLN A 139 -8.00 7.58 -7.41
CA GLN A 139 -8.12 7.65 -8.88
C GLN A 139 -9.26 8.57 -9.35
N SER A 140 -10.23 8.88 -8.49
CA SER A 140 -11.32 9.80 -8.84
C SER A 140 -10.86 11.25 -9.02
N THR A 141 -9.77 11.63 -8.37
CA THR A 141 -9.19 12.98 -8.47
C THR A 141 -7.83 12.99 -9.16
N SER A 142 -7.12 11.86 -9.20
CA SER A 142 -5.83 11.70 -9.87
C SER A 142 -5.80 10.39 -10.70
N PRO A 143 -6.46 10.35 -11.88
CA PRO A 143 -6.50 9.16 -12.71
C PRO A 143 -5.13 8.70 -13.21
N ASN A 144 -4.91 7.38 -13.28
CA ASN A 144 -3.69 6.77 -13.76
C ASN A 144 -3.53 7.01 -15.27
N PRO A 145 -2.42 7.63 -15.72
CA PRO A 145 -2.19 7.89 -17.13
C PRO A 145 -1.73 6.65 -17.92
N MET A 146 -1.42 5.53 -17.25
CA MET A 146 -0.96 4.30 -17.92
C MET A 146 -2.07 3.64 -18.74
N PRO A 147 -1.71 2.83 -19.76
CA PRO A 147 -2.68 2.02 -20.51
C PRO A 147 -3.64 1.23 -19.60
N GLY A 148 -4.94 1.31 -19.89
CA GLY A 148 -6.02 0.71 -19.09
C GLY A 148 -6.46 1.52 -17.86
N GLY A 149 -5.76 2.62 -17.54
CA GLY A 149 -6.18 3.63 -16.55
C GLY A 149 -6.51 3.05 -15.17
N VAL A 150 -7.69 3.39 -14.67
CA VAL A 150 -8.18 2.96 -13.36
C VAL A 150 -8.41 1.45 -13.30
N TYR A 151 -8.88 0.83 -14.39
CA TYR A 151 -9.24 -0.59 -14.40
C TYR A 151 -8.02 -1.50 -14.36
N SER A 152 -6.98 -1.18 -15.14
CA SER A 152 -5.72 -1.92 -15.09
C SER A 152 -5.05 -1.76 -13.73
N PHE A 153 -5.17 -0.59 -13.11
CA PHE A 153 -4.66 -0.35 -11.77
C PHE A 153 -5.39 -1.16 -10.70
N ILE A 154 -6.73 -1.20 -10.72
CA ILE A 154 -7.52 -2.03 -9.80
C ILE A 154 -7.16 -3.51 -9.97
N LEU A 155 -7.04 -3.99 -11.21
CA LEU A 155 -6.66 -5.38 -11.47
C LEU A 155 -5.26 -5.68 -10.94
N TYR A 156 -4.29 -4.80 -11.18
CA TYR A 156 -2.94 -4.93 -10.65
C TYR A 156 -2.95 -4.96 -9.12
N SER A 157 -3.64 -4.02 -8.47
CA SER A 157 -3.78 -3.96 -7.02
C SER A 157 -4.47 -5.19 -6.45
N LEU A 158 -5.44 -5.79 -7.16
CA LEU A 158 -6.05 -7.06 -6.76
C LEU A 158 -5.03 -8.21 -6.77
N LEU A 159 -4.25 -8.34 -7.84
CA LEU A 159 -3.23 -9.38 -7.96
C LEU A 159 -2.13 -9.22 -6.91
N LEU A 160 -1.69 -7.98 -6.66
CA LEU A 160 -0.73 -7.66 -5.61
C LEU A 160 -1.33 -7.94 -4.22
N GLY A 161 -2.58 -7.52 -3.99
CA GLY A 161 -3.36 -7.80 -2.79
C GLY A 161 -3.40 -9.29 -2.46
N LEU A 162 -3.79 -10.10 -3.44
CA LEU A 162 -3.82 -11.57 -3.33
C LEU A 162 -2.43 -12.16 -3.07
N SER A 163 -1.40 -11.64 -3.74
CA SER A 163 -0.05 -12.17 -3.60
C SER A 163 0.54 -11.92 -2.21
N LEU A 164 0.43 -10.70 -1.69
CA LEU A 164 0.88 -10.35 -0.35
C LEU A 164 -0.03 -10.97 0.73
N GLY A 165 -1.34 -11.00 0.46
CA GLY A 165 -2.33 -11.62 1.34
C GLY A 165 -2.12 -13.13 1.50
N TYR A 166 -1.66 -13.84 0.46
CA TYR A 166 -1.30 -15.25 0.56
C TYR A 166 -0.20 -15.47 1.60
N TYR A 167 0.89 -14.69 1.53
CA TYR A 167 1.97 -14.77 2.52
C TYR A 167 1.45 -14.53 3.94
N SER A 168 0.66 -13.47 4.13
CA SER A 168 0.15 -13.12 5.46
C SER A 168 -0.85 -14.12 6.01
N TRP A 169 -1.67 -14.71 5.15
CA TRP A 169 -2.61 -15.75 5.53
C TRP A 169 -1.91 -17.03 5.99
N GLN A 170 -0.85 -17.44 5.28
CA GLN A 170 -0.09 -18.65 5.56
C GLN A 170 0.79 -18.51 6.80
N THR A 171 1.42 -17.35 6.99
CA THR A 171 2.41 -17.16 8.07
C THR A 171 1.85 -16.47 9.31
N LYS A 172 0.60 -16.00 9.24
CA LYS A 172 -0.04 -15.14 10.24
C LYS A 172 0.80 -13.90 10.59
N SER A 173 1.62 -13.44 9.63
CA SER A 173 2.52 -12.31 9.78
C SER A 173 2.42 -11.38 8.58
N ILE A 174 2.59 -10.07 8.80
CA ILE A 174 2.68 -9.09 7.71
C ILE A 174 4.12 -8.67 7.40
N ARG A 175 5.12 -9.24 8.07
CA ARG A 175 6.49 -8.74 8.01
C ARG A 175 7.07 -8.68 6.59
N TRP A 176 7.08 -9.80 5.87
CA TRP A 176 7.64 -9.82 4.51
C TRP A 176 6.72 -9.14 3.49
N ALA A 177 5.39 -9.25 3.65
CA ALA A 177 4.46 -8.46 2.85
C ALA A 177 4.74 -6.96 2.97
N THR A 178 4.97 -6.45 4.18
CA THR A 178 5.30 -5.04 4.44
C THR A 178 6.61 -4.64 3.78
N ILE A 179 7.70 -5.39 4.02
CA ILE A 179 9.01 -5.07 3.42
C ILE A 179 8.90 -4.98 1.90
N ILE A 180 8.20 -5.94 1.30
CA ILE A 180 8.02 -6.01 -0.15
C ILE A 180 7.14 -4.87 -0.66
N HIS A 181 6.06 -4.54 0.04
CA HIS A 181 5.17 -3.45 -0.36
C HIS A 181 5.90 -2.10 -0.27
N VAL A 182 6.71 -1.90 0.78
CA VAL A 182 7.59 -0.72 0.91
C VAL A 182 8.54 -0.61 -0.28
N VAL A 183 9.20 -1.71 -0.66
CA VAL A 183 10.10 -1.72 -1.82
C VAL A 183 9.33 -1.45 -3.11
N HIS A 184 8.20 -2.12 -3.33
CA HIS A 184 7.33 -1.92 -4.48
C HIS A 184 6.96 -0.44 -4.67
N ASP A 185 6.47 0.21 -3.64
CA ASP A 185 6.03 1.61 -3.73
C ASP A 185 7.18 2.60 -3.84
N SER A 186 8.31 2.31 -3.19
CA SER A 186 9.52 3.11 -3.34
C SER A 186 10.03 3.08 -4.80
N LEU A 187 9.98 1.91 -5.44
CA LEU A 187 10.36 1.74 -6.85
C LEU A 187 9.40 2.44 -7.82
N GLY A 188 8.17 2.74 -7.39
CA GLY A 188 7.22 3.53 -8.17
C GLY A 188 7.64 5.00 -8.35
N LEU A 189 8.67 5.46 -7.64
CA LEU A 189 9.17 6.83 -7.63
C LEU A 189 8.08 7.89 -7.37
N PRO A 190 7.17 7.70 -6.37
CA PRO A 190 6.11 8.67 -6.09
C PRO A 190 6.66 10.05 -5.68
N GLY A 191 7.94 10.15 -5.30
CA GLY A 191 8.60 11.42 -5.03
C GLY A 191 8.54 12.43 -6.18
N PHE A 192 8.39 12.00 -7.44
CA PHE A 192 8.14 12.93 -8.55
C PHE A 192 6.86 13.74 -8.37
N ALA A 193 5.81 13.14 -7.81
CA ALA A 193 4.56 13.83 -7.54
C ALA A 193 4.66 14.74 -6.31
N TRP A 194 5.43 14.35 -5.29
CA TRP A 194 5.46 15.02 -4.00
C TRP A 194 6.54 16.09 -3.86
N VAL A 195 7.69 15.94 -4.50
CA VAL A 195 8.75 16.97 -4.45
C VAL A 195 8.27 18.26 -5.10
N GLY A 196 7.55 18.18 -6.23
CA GLY A 196 6.94 19.35 -6.87
C GLY A 196 6.02 20.12 -5.92
N ILE A 197 5.15 19.40 -5.20
CA ILE A 197 4.25 19.95 -4.18
C ILE A 197 5.03 20.60 -3.02
N LEU A 198 6.14 20.00 -2.58
CA LEU A 198 6.94 20.53 -1.48
C LEU A 198 7.73 21.78 -1.87
N THR A 199 8.15 21.87 -3.14
CA THR A 199 8.94 23.01 -3.64
C THR A 199 8.08 24.17 -4.13
N SER A 200 6.86 23.94 -4.60
CA SER A 200 5.91 25.00 -5.01
C SER A 200 5.36 25.80 -3.82
N GLN A 201 5.53 25.28 -2.60
CA GLN A 201 5.06 25.86 -1.33
C GLN A 201 6.17 26.59 -0.56
N LEU A 202 7.41 26.64 -1.09
CA LEU A 202 8.50 27.41 -0.48
C LEU A 202 8.59 28.79 -1.19
N PRO A 203 8.57 29.90 -0.43
CA PRO A 203 8.63 31.25 -0.99
C PRO A 203 9.95 31.56 -1.71
#